data_AF-A0A7X8ARX0-F1
#
_entry.id   AF-A0A7X8ARX0-F1
#
_cell.length_a   1.000
_cell.length_b   1.000
_cell.length_c   1.000
_cell.angle_alpha   90.00
_cell.angle_beta   90.00
_cell.angle_gamma   90.00
#
_symmetry.space_group_name_H-M   'P 1'
#
loop_
_entity.id
_entity.type
_entity.pdbx_description
1 polymer ?
#
loop_
_entity_poly.entity_id
_entity_poly.type
_entity_poly.pdbx_seq_one_letter_code
_entity_poly.pdbx_strand_id
1 'polypeptide(L)'
;MTVNGVKKEIDPGRGTVPVIIKGRTLVPIRAIIEEMGGTVDWDGDERKVTIKFKNKTIELWIDKKIAKVDGISKELDVPPMILNGRTMLPIRFVSENLGCEVKWDGSTQIVTITYDEPIKWEIIKKIKVDSSGGTINVEDLNLSIPKNAFESTSNLVISKGEGSTPYGENILSKLYKIDGLPSIISKPIEVTLKLEKASKNETYVVFGEESFVPSLNKIDVNYQLLPSTVSGDEVMATIPPTESNGIIFKLLNQNLVSDTSSEKDGETNTYYLSSATNMKSEQSVKMKFKIICDTEILNKNFKTIQEILNYFEIAYTKLEDRVGLDWKLRTNWPINIEIKKLGQDTYGYFTASKLWRSRDYIQLNSDMLNNSDALTEFKVTAGHELFHLLQALYDPSLFLGWRGGPNYWFWEASSVWFEKLMIEKGDYCSKTLLDYSGKFMLNGLWNADNSSTGSAQDHGYGASMYLDYLINAYGNNPKIVGRIWENIKNGDSIFNSIKKALNVTFWYKNWENFINNYFSTYYNKCWNNTKGWILHKDVTERWTINDTEKDFQYEFKDNYYE
;
A
#
# COMPACT_ATOMS: atom_id res chain seq x y z
N MET A 1 23.65 -22.89 13.03
CA MET A 1 22.36 -22.20 12.80
C MET A 1 21.21 -23.13 13.16
N THR A 2 20.00 -22.58 13.28
CA THR A 2 18.77 -23.36 13.49
C THR A 2 17.80 -22.99 12.39
N VAL A 3 17.27 -23.97 11.65
CA VAL A 3 16.29 -23.78 10.59
C VAL A 3 15.02 -24.52 11.00
N ASN A 4 13.92 -23.79 11.22
CA ASN A 4 12.64 -24.37 11.66
C ASN A 4 12.78 -25.34 12.84
N GLY A 5 13.57 -24.95 13.85
CA GLY A 5 13.87 -25.76 15.05
C GLY A 5 14.97 -26.82 14.88
N VAL A 6 15.43 -27.09 13.66
CA VAL A 6 16.47 -28.09 13.37
C VAL A 6 17.85 -27.45 13.37
N LYS A 7 18.78 -27.95 14.20
CA LYS A 7 20.17 -27.48 14.23
C LYS A 7 20.92 -27.94 12.97
N LYS A 8 21.63 -27.01 12.34
CA LYS A 8 22.49 -27.22 11.16
C LYS A 8 23.79 -26.44 11.28
N GLU A 9 24.88 -26.94 10.72
CA GLU A 9 26.12 -26.16 10.59
C GLU A 9 25.92 -25.06 9.52
N ILE A 10 26.41 -23.84 9.78
CA ILE A 10 26.29 -22.71 8.84
C ILE A 10 27.26 -22.82 7.66
N ASP A 11 28.28 -23.66 7.79
CA ASP A 11 29.27 -23.93 6.74
C ASP A 11 29.80 -25.35 6.93
N PRO A 12 29.08 -26.37 6.44
CA PRO A 12 29.33 -27.77 6.78
C PRO A 12 30.80 -28.20 6.67
N GLY A 13 31.34 -28.71 7.78
CA GLY A 13 32.71 -29.22 7.88
C GLY A 13 33.81 -28.16 7.88
N ARG A 14 33.47 -26.87 8.02
CA ARG A 14 34.44 -25.77 7.96
C ARG A 14 34.60 -25.04 9.29
N GLY A 15 33.67 -25.17 10.23
CA GLY A 15 33.74 -24.47 11.51
C GLY A 15 33.67 -22.94 11.39
N THR A 16 33.17 -22.41 10.27
CA THR A 16 33.03 -20.97 10.05
C THR A 16 31.99 -20.41 11.01
N VAL A 17 32.32 -19.31 11.67
CA VAL A 17 31.44 -18.63 12.63
C VAL A 17 31.04 -17.24 12.13
N PRO A 18 29.82 -16.76 12.46
CA PRO A 18 29.46 -15.35 12.29
C PRO A 18 30.46 -14.42 12.99
N VAL A 19 30.70 -13.25 12.40
CA VAL A 19 31.58 -12.22 12.98
C VAL A 19 30.85 -10.89 13.04
N ILE A 20 31.17 -10.05 14.04
CA ILE A 20 30.65 -8.68 14.12
C ILE A 20 31.77 -7.72 13.75
N ILE A 21 31.57 -6.94 12.70
CA ILE A 21 32.52 -5.94 12.22
C ILE A 21 31.81 -4.60 12.12
N LYS A 22 32.34 -3.58 12.81
CA LYS A 22 31.75 -2.23 12.89
C LYS A 22 30.25 -2.25 13.22
N GLY A 23 29.84 -3.11 14.16
CA GLY A 23 28.45 -3.24 14.59
C GLY A 23 27.52 -3.90 13.57
N ARG A 24 28.04 -4.65 12.60
CA ARG A 24 27.27 -5.44 11.64
C ARG A 24 27.71 -6.90 11.68
N THR A 25 26.73 -7.80 11.68
CA THR A 25 26.97 -9.25 11.64
C THR A 25 27.23 -9.71 10.21
N LEU A 26 28.37 -10.36 9.98
CA LEU A 26 28.72 -10.98 8.72
C LEU A 26 28.73 -12.50 8.86
N VAL A 27 28.26 -13.19 7.82
CA VAL A 27 28.10 -14.65 7.79
C VAL A 27 28.47 -15.24 6.43
N PRO A 28 28.83 -16.54 6.37
CA PRO A 28 28.94 -17.25 5.09
C PRO A 28 27.52 -17.42 4.51
N ILE A 29 27.14 -16.50 3.62
CA ILE A 29 25.73 -16.29 3.24
C ILE A 29 25.08 -17.49 2.56
N ARG A 30 25.87 -18.33 1.87
CA ARG A 30 25.37 -19.43 1.02
C ARG A 30 24.42 -20.36 1.76
N ALA A 31 24.81 -20.84 2.94
CA ALA A 31 23.97 -21.80 3.68
C ALA A 31 22.62 -21.21 4.08
N ILE A 32 22.56 -19.90 4.37
CA ILE A 32 21.30 -19.24 4.73
C ILE A 32 20.41 -19.13 3.48
N ILE A 33 20.98 -18.69 2.36
CA ILE A 33 20.22 -18.48 1.12
C ILE A 33 19.71 -19.80 0.53
N GLU A 34 20.53 -20.86 0.54
CA GLU A 34 20.14 -22.16 0.01
C GLU A 34 19.05 -22.83 0.87
N GLU A 35 19.08 -22.65 2.20
CA GLU A 35 18.00 -23.11 3.09
C GLU A 35 16.68 -22.38 2.84
N MET A 36 16.75 -21.12 2.40
CA MET A 36 15.58 -20.37 1.96
C MET A 36 15.11 -20.80 0.55
N GLY A 37 15.85 -21.65 -0.16
CA GLY A 37 15.56 -22.04 -1.55
C GLY A 37 16.09 -21.07 -2.61
N GLY A 38 16.99 -20.16 -2.23
CA GLY A 38 17.72 -19.30 -3.15
C GLY A 38 19.00 -19.95 -3.69
N THR A 39 19.74 -19.19 -4.50
CA THR A 39 21.02 -19.59 -5.07
C THR A 39 22.08 -18.50 -4.85
N VAL A 40 23.34 -18.91 -4.73
CA VAL A 40 24.48 -18.01 -4.56
C VAL A 40 25.60 -18.40 -5.51
N ASP A 41 25.89 -17.51 -6.46
CA ASP A 41 26.97 -17.65 -7.42
C ASP A 41 28.19 -16.78 -7.02
N TRP A 42 29.38 -17.25 -7.37
CA TRP A 42 30.65 -16.56 -7.10
C TRP A 42 31.45 -16.41 -8.38
N ASP A 43 31.74 -15.17 -8.73
CA ASP A 43 32.63 -14.79 -9.82
C ASP A 43 33.99 -14.38 -9.23
N GLY A 44 35.01 -15.19 -9.51
CA GLY A 44 36.36 -14.97 -9.01
C GLY A 44 37.11 -13.82 -9.68
N ASP A 45 36.80 -13.53 -10.95
CA ASP A 45 37.49 -12.50 -11.73
C ASP A 45 36.97 -11.11 -11.33
N GLU A 46 35.66 -10.98 -11.15
CA GLU A 46 35.05 -9.74 -10.65
C GLU A 46 35.09 -9.61 -9.13
N ARG A 47 35.47 -10.68 -8.40
CA ARG A 47 35.29 -10.80 -6.95
C ARG A 47 33.86 -10.44 -6.53
N LYS A 48 32.88 -11.06 -7.19
CA LYS A 48 31.45 -10.73 -7.09
C LYS A 48 30.65 -11.93 -6.59
N VAL A 49 29.71 -11.66 -5.70
CA VAL A 49 28.69 -12.60 -5.23
C VAL A 49 27.36 -12.21 -5.85
N THR A 50 26.70 -13.14 -6.53
CA THR A 50 25.34 -12.94 -7.06
C THR A 50 24.37 -13.86 -6.32
N ILE A 51 23.41 -13.25 -5.63
CA ILE A 51 22.38 -13.94 -4.85
C ILE A 51 21.06 -13.83 -5.59
N LYS A 52 20.36 -14.95 -5.76
CA LYS A 52 19.01 -14.98 -6.32
C LYS A 52 18.07 -15.69 -5.37
N PHE A 53 16.94 -15.06 -5.05
CA PHE A 53 15.90 -15.66 -4.24
C PHE A 53 14.54 -15.10 -4.66
N LYS A 54 13.59 -15.98 -4.97
CA LYS A 54 12.31 -15.62 -5.61
C LYS A 54 12.57 -14.80 -6.88
N ASN A 55 12.05 -13.57 -6.95
CA ASN A 55 12.24 -12.61 -8.04
C ASN A 55 13.31 -11.54 -7.75
N LYS A 56 14.09 -11.69 -6.67
CA LYS A 56 15.13 -10.74 -6.26
C LYS A 56 16.52 -11.18 -6.69
N THR A 57 17.30 -10.24 -7.19
CA THR A 57 18.73 -10.43 -7.48
C THR A 57 19.57 -9.40 -6.74
N ILE A 58 20.57 -9.85 -5.99
CA ILE A 58 21.54 -8.98 -5.31
C ILE A 58 22.94 -9.31 -5.81
N GLU A 59 23.67 -8.30 -6.25
CA GLU A 59 25.07 -8.40 -6.65
C GLU A 59 25.93 -7.58 -5.69
N LEU A 60 26.95 -8.22 -5.12
CA LEU A 60 27.87 -7.57 -4.18
C LEU A 60 29.32 -7.85 -4.57
N TRP A 61 30.18 -6.83 -4.49
CA TRP A 61 31.60 -6.95 -4.78
C TRP A 61 32.42 -6.92 -3.49
N ILE A 62 33.41 -7.81 -3.37
CA ILE A 62 34.30 -7.86 -2.20
C ILE A 62 35.02 -6.51 -2.02
N ASP A 63 35.11 -6.05 -0.77
CA ASP A 63 35.74 -4.79 -0.35
C ASP A 63 35.08 -3.51 -0.91
N LYS A 64 33.89 -3.62 -1.54
CA LYS A 64 33.12 -2.47 -2.02
C LYS A 64 31.89 -2.23 -1.15
N LYS A 65 31.60 -0.95 -0.91
CA LYS A 65 30.41 -0.49 -0.19
C LYS A 65 29.18 -0.26 -1.07
N ILE A 66 29.26 -0.55 -2.36
CA ILE A 66 28.14 -0.42 -3.28
C ILE A 66 27.78 -1.81 -3.80
N ALA A 67 26.51 -2.18 -3.67
CA ALA A 67 25.89 -3.37 -4.24
C ALA A 67 24.82 -2.97 -5.26
N LYS A 68 24.36 -3.91 -6.07
CA LYS A 68 23.16 -3.76 -6.90
C LYS A 68 22.05 -4.65 -6.37
N VAL A 69 20.86 -4.10 -6.23
CA VAL A 69 19.63 -4.84 -5.88
C VAL A 69 18.64 -4.60 -7.01
N ASP A 70 18.29 -5.67 -7.72
CA ASP A 70 17.47 -5.62 -8.94
C ASP A 70 17.98 -4.57 -9.96
N GLY A 71 19.31 -4.47 -10.09
CA GLY A 71 19.99 -3.50 -10.97
C GLY A 71 20.19 -2.09 -10.39
N ILE A 72 19.55 -1.76 -9.27
CA ILE A 72 19.63 -0.44 -8.62
C ILE A 72 20.78 -0.43 -7.60
N SER A 73 21.63 0.60 -7.65
CA SER A 73 22.74 0.74 -6.71
C SER A 73 22.25 1.03 -5.29
N LYS A 74 22.80 0.32 -4.29
CA LYS A 74 22.56 0.53 -2.86
C LYS A 74 23.87 0.51 -2.07
N GLU A 75 23.97 1.40 -1.09
CA GLU A 75 25.13 1.46 -0.20
C GLU A 75 25.03 0.44 0.94
N LEU A 76 26.17 -0.13 1.34
CA LEU A 76 26.34 -1.00 2.48
C LEU A 76 27.04 -0.27 3.63
N ASP A 77 26.57 -0.51 4.85
CA ASP A 77 27.25 -0.04 6.07
C ASP A 77 28.69 -0.57 6.18
N VAL A 78 28.86 -1.85 5.85
CA VAL A 78 30.15 -2.55 5.80
C VAL A 78 30.26 -3.38 4.53
N PRO A 79 31.43 -3.38 3.86
CA PRO A 79 31.60 -4.13 2.62
C PRO A 79 31.61 -5.65 2.88
N PRO A 80 31.20 -6.47 1.89
CA PRO A 80 31.50 -7.89 1.88
C PRO A 80 33.01 -8.12 1.94
N MET A 81 33.47 -9.20 2.55
CA MET A 81 34.90 -9.49 2.71
C MET A 81 35.19 -10.98 2.67
N ILE A 82 36.45 -11.33 2.44
CA ILE A 82 36.93 -12.71 2.53
C ILE A 82 37.68 -12.87 3.84
N LEU A 83 37.20 -13.74 4.73
CA LEU A 83 37.86 -14.11 5.99
C LEU A 83 38.13 -15.60 5.99
N ASN A 84 39.38 -15.99 6.24
CA ASN A 84 39.80 -17.41 6.26
C ASN A 84 39.35 -18.20 5.02
N GLY A 85 39.42 -17.58 3.83
CA GLY A 85 39.01 -18.20 2.57
C GLY A 85 37.50 -18.34 2.37
N ARG A 86 36.67 -17.71 3.22
CA ARG A 86 35.22 -17.69 3.11
C ARG A 86 34.70 -16.29 2.86
N THR A 87 33.76 -16.19 1.94
CA THR A 87 33.09 -14.94 1.59
C THR A 87 32.00 -14.63 2.62
N MET A 88 32.18 -13.53 3.33
CA MET A 88 31.36 -13.08 4.45
C MET A 88 30.58 -11.84 4.04
N LEU A 89 29.26 -11.88 4.16
CA LEU A 89 28.37 -10.78 3.76
C LEU A 89 27.59 -10.23 4.96
N PRO A 90 27.25 -8.93 4.96
CA PRO A 90 26.39 -8.35 5.99
C PRO A 90 24.99 -8.97 5.92
N ILE A 91 24.63 -9.77 6.91
CA ILE A 91 23.41 -10.60 6.83
C ILE A 91 22.14 -9.76 6.72
N ARG A 92 22.06 -8.67 7.50
CA ARG A 92 20.92 -7.77 7.49
C ARG A 92 20.67 -7.17 6.11
N PHE A 93 21.71 -6.61 5.50
CA PHE A 93 21.62 -6.00 4.16
C PHE A 93 21.11 -7.01 3.14
N VAL A 94 21.65 -8.23 3.12
CA VAL A 94 21.23 -9.26 2.17
C VAL A 94 19.78 -9.66 2.43
N SER A 95 19.45 -10.06 3.65
CA SER A 95 18.13 -10.60 3.99
C SER A 95 17.01 -9.57 3.83
N GLU A 96 17.19 -8.32 4.25
CA GLU A 96 16.18 -7.26 4.09
C GLU A 96 15.93 -6.95 2.60
N ASN A 97 16.98 -6.90 1.77
CA ASN A 97 16.82 -6.70 0.33
C ASN A 97 16.22 -7.91 -0.41
N LEU A 98 16.26 -9.09 0.20
CA LEU A 98 15.54 -10.28 -0.26
C LEU A 98 14.07 -10.33 0.20
N GLY A 99 13.60 -9.30 0.92
CA GLY A 99 12.24 -9.24 1.45
C GLY A 99 12.02 -10.09 2.71
N CYS A 100 13.09 -10.37 3.46
CA CYS A 100 13.01 -11.06 4.74
C CYS A 100 13.02 -10.05 5.89
N GLU A 101 12.36 -10.40 6.98
CA GLU A 101 12.50 -9.68 8.24
C GLU A 101 13.73 -10.19 9.01
N VAL A 102 14.47 -9.24 9.60
CA VAL A 102 15.68 -9.54 10.38
C VAL A 102 15.56 -8.94 11.78
N LYS A 103 15.44 -9.81 12.79
CA LYS A 103 15.49 -9.43 14.21
C LYS A 103 16.86 -9.72 14.80
N TRP A 104 17.34 -8.81 15.64
CA TRP A 104 18.55 -8.98 16.42
C TRP A 104 18.21 -8.95 17.91
N ASP A 105 18.57 -10.02 18.62
CA ASP A 105 18.56 -10.04 20.08
C ASP A 105 19.99 -9.79 20.58
N GLY A 106 20.23 -8.60 21.12
CA GLY A 106 21.54 -8.21 21.62
C GLY A 106 21.97 -8.95 22.90
N SER A 107 21.03 -9.49 23.66
CA SER A 107 21.32 -10.22 24.91
C SER A 107 21.84 -11.63 24.64
N THR A 108 21.27 -12.30 23.63
CA THR A 108 21.64 -13.66 23.23
C THR A 108 22.53 -13.70 21.99
N GLN A 109 22.75 -12.55 21.35
CA GLN A 109 23.46 -12.40 20.07
C GLN A 109 22.86 -13.24 18.94
N ILE A 110 21.53 -13.34 18.91
CA ILE A 110 20.80 -14.12 17.91
C ILE A 110 20.31 -13.20 16.79
N VAL A 111 20.62 -13.57 15.55
CA VAL A 111 19.95 -13.05 14.34
C VAL A 111 18.84 -14.03 13.98
N THR A 112 17.59 -13.55 13.98
CA THR A 112 16.42 -14.31 13.50
C THR A 112 16.00 -13.75 12.16
N ILE A 113 15.90 -14.61 11.15
CA ILE A 113 15.45 -14.26 9.80
C ILE A 113 14.15 -14.98 9.53
N THR A 114 13.11 -14.22 9.17
CA THR A 114 11.80 -14.75 8.80
C THR A 114 11.40 -14.24 7.42
N TYR A 115 10.76 -15.08 6.62
CA TYR A 115 10.29 -14.72 5.29
C TYR A 115 9.00 -15.49 4.99
N ASP A 116 8.12 -14.89 4.19
CA ASP A 116 6.88 -15.56 3.77
C ASP A 116 7.18 -16.56 2.66
N GLU A 117 6.75 -17.81 2.80
CA GLU A 117 6.82 -18.76 1.70
C GLU A 117 5.64 -18.52 0.74
N PRO A 118 5.87 -18.50 -0.58
CA PRO A 118 4.77 -18.38 -1.53
C PRO A 118 3.84 -19.59 -1.36
N ILE A 119 2.54 -19.32 -1.30
CA ILE A 119 1.54 -20.38 -1.19
C ILE A 119 1.59 -21.26 -2.43
N LYS A 120 1.73 -22.57 -2.23
CA LYS A 120 1.63 -23.57 -3.30
C LYS A 120 0.15 -23.89 -3.52
N TRP A 121 -0.30 -23.78 -4.76
CA TRP A 121 -1.70 -24.01 -5.13
C TRP A 121 -1.88 -25.35 -5.84
N GLU A 122 -2.77 -26.18 -5.31
CA GLU A 122 -3.25 -27.42 -5.93
C GLU A 122 -4.67 -27.18 -6.47
N ILE A 123 -4.90 -27.36 -7.78
CA ILE A 123 -6.26 -27.28 -8.35
C ILE A 123 -7.06 -28.51 -7.91
N ILE A 124 -8.14 -28.29 -7.15
CA ILE A 124 -9.00 -29.36 -6.61
C ILE A 124 -10.36 -29.45 -7.30
N LYS A 125 -10.82 -28.38 -7.96
CA LYS A 125 -12.09 -28.39 -8.72
C LYS A 125 -12.08 -27.40 -9.88
N LYS A 126 -12.69 -27.79 -11.00
CA LYS A 126 -13.11 -26.88 -12.08
C LYS A 126 -14.61 -27.07 -12.30
N ILE A 127 -15.38 -25.97 -12.33
CA ILE A 127 -16.84 -26.03 -12.41
C ILE A 127 -17.41 -24.83 -13.16
N LYS A 128 -18.52 -25.02 -13.88
CA LYS A 128 -19.31 -23.93 -14.47
C LYS A 128 -20.51 -23.65 -13.59
N VAL A 129 -20.76 -22.38 -13.30
CA VAL A 129 -21.95 -21.93 -12.57
C VAL A 129 -22.66 -20.88 -13.41
N ASP A 130 -23.94 -21.07 -13.67
CA ASP A 130 -24.78 -20.13 -14.41
C ASP A 130 -25.84 -19.51 -13.49
N SER A 131 -26.87 -18.89 -14.09
CA SER A 131 -27.95 -18.24 -13.34
C SER A 131 -28.79 -19.22 -12.51
N SER A 132 -28.69 -20.54 -12.70
CA SER A 132 -29.35 -21.51 -11.83
C SER A 132 -28.76 -21.56 -10.42
N GLY A 133 -27.51 -21.12 -10.23
CA GLY A 133 -26.78 -21.21 -8.96
C GLY A 133 -26.40 -22.65 -8.63
N GLY A 134 -26.37 -23.00 -7.35
CA GLY A 134 -26.10 -24.35 -6.86
C GLY A 134 -25.18 -24.37 -5.65
N THR A 135 -24.88 -25.57 -5.17
CA THR A 135 -23.95 -25.80 -4.06
C THR A 135 -22.65 -26.41 -4.59
N ILE A 136 -21.52 -25.87 -4.17
CA ILE A 136 -20.19 -26.40 -4.46
C ILE A 136 -19.60 -26.93 -3.16
N ASN A 137 -19.48 -28.25 -3.07
CA ASN A 137 -18.82 -28.93 -1.94
C ASN A 137 -17.50 -29.51 -2.43
N VAL A 138 -16.39 -29.07 -1.83
CA VAL A 138 -15.05 -29.57 -2.15
C VAL A 138 -14.18 -29.59 -0.90
N GLU A 139 -13.71 -30.78 -0.52
CA GLU A 139 -13.00 -31.01 0.75
C GLU A 139 -13.74 -30.36 1.94
N ASP A 140 -13.14 -29.33 2.53
CA ASP A 140 -13.60 -28.62 3.73
C ASP A 140 -14.22 -27.25 3.39
N LEU A 141 -14.53 -27.00 2.11
CA LEU A 141 -15.19 -25.79 1.61
C LEU A 141 -16.57 -26.12 1.04
N ASN A 142 -17.58 -25.38 1.48
CA ASN A 142 -18.91 -25.36 0.89
C ASN A 142 -19.27 -23.91 0.49
N LEU A 143 -19.72 -23.75 -0.75
CA LEU A 143 -20.28 -22.51 -1.28
C LEU A 143 -21.73 -22.76 -1.70
N SER A 144 -22.68 -22.00 -1.16
CA SER A 144 -24.07 -22.01 -1.59
C SER A 144 -24.37 -20.74 -2.39
N ILE A 145 -24.51 -20.91 -3.70
CA ILE A 145 -24.75 -19.83 -4.66
C ILE A 145 -26.24 -19.82 -5.00
N PRO A 146 -27.02 -18.81 -4.60
CA PRO A 146 -28.44 -18.78 -4.89
C PRO A 146 -28.72 -18.55 -6.37
N LYS A 147 -29.90 -18.99 -6.83
CA LYS A 147 -30.40 -18.73 -8.18
C LYS A 147 -30.36 -17.23 -8.50
N ASN A 148 -29.85 -16.87 -9.68
CA ASN A 148 -29.61 -15.52 -10.17
C ASN A 148 -28.60 -14.71 -9.34
N ALA A 149 -27.71 -15.35 -8.59
CA ALA A 149 -26.54 -14.67 -8.03
C ALA A 149 -25.56 -14.24 -9.13
N PHE A 150 -25.43 -15.06 -10.19
CA PHE A 150 -24.61 -14.77 -11.35
C PHE A 150 -25.49 -14.44 -12.55
N GLU A 151 -25.19 -13.33 -13.23
CA GLU A 151 -25.94 -12.88 -14.42
C GLU A 151 -25.60 -13.68 -15.67
N SER A 152 -24.38 -14.22 -15.73
CA SER A 152 -23.89 -15.05 -16.84
C SER A 152 -23.05 -16.21 -16.32
N THR A 153 -22.78 -17.20 -17.19
CA THR A 153 -22.00 -18.38 -16.84
C THR A 153 -20.57 -18.02 -16.48
N SER A 154 -20.13 -18.41 -15.29
CA SER A 154 -18.77 -18.24 -14.78
C SER A 154 -18.05 -19.60 -14.72
N ASN A 155 -16.80 -19.65 -15.19
CA ASN A 155 -15.94 -20.83 -15.07
C ASN A 155 -15.08 -20.68 -13.82
N LEU A 156 -15.43 -21.40 -12.75
CA LEU A 156 -14.70 -21.35 -11.49
C LEU A 156 -13.61 -22.41 -11.44
N VAL A 157 -12.43 -22.02 -10.96
CA VAL A 157 -11.34 -22.94 -10.59
C VAL A 157 -11.08 -22.78 -9.10
N ILE A 158 -11.24 -23.86 -8.34
CA ILE A 158 -10.96 -23.87 -6.90
C ILE A 158 -9.64 -24.60 -6.69
N SER A 159 -8.74 -23.93 -5.97
CA SER A 159 -7.44 -24.46 -5.56
C SER A 159 -7.28 -24.43 -4.05
N LYS A 160 -6.56 -25.41 -3.49
CA LYS A 160 -6.15 -25.45 -2.08
C LYS A 160 -4.71 -24.94 -1.95
N GLY A 161 -4.47 -24.14 -0.93
CA GLY A 161 -3.17 -23.51 -0.67
C GLY A 161 -2.41 -24.20 0.47
N GLU A 162 -1.12 -24.45 0.27
CA GLU A 162 -0.17 -24.86 1.31
C GLU A 162 0.91 -23.78 1.49
N GLY A 163 1.06 -23.26 2.71
CA GLY A 163 2.07 -22.24 3.02
C GLY A 163 1.64 -21.26 4.12
N SER A 164 2.39 -20.17 4.27
CA SER A 164 2.08 -19.09 5.21
C SER A 164 0.82 -18.33 4.79
N THR A 165 -0.10 -18.19 5.72
CA THR A 165 -1.37 -17.48 5.58
C THR A 165 -1.29 -16.07 6.18
N PRO A 166 -2.12 -15.11 5.74
CA PRO A 166 -2.05 -13.70 6.15
C PRO A 166 -2.24 -13.42 7.64
N TYR A 167 -2.82 -14.36 8.40
CA TYR A 167 -3.05 -14.23 9.85
C TYR A 167 -2.18 -15.19 10.67
N GLY A 168 -1.17 -15.82 10.07
CA GLY A 168 -0.21 -16.68 10.76
C GLY A 168 -0.89 -17.76 11.61
N GLU A 169 -0.54 -17.83 12.90
CA GLU A 169 -1.05 -18.83 13.83
C GLU A 169 -2.56 -18.70 14.14
N ASN A 170 -3.17 -17.56 13.82
CA ASN A 170 -4.58 -17.29 14.08
C ASN A 170 -5.53 -17.97 13.06
N ILE A 171 -5.00 -18.60 12.01
CA ILE A 171 -5.81 -19.34 11.04
C ILE A 171 -6.34 -20.65 11.62
N LEU A 172 -7.64 -20.89 11.37
CA LEU A 172 -8.34 -22.09 11.84
C LEU A 172 -8.74 -23.07 10.74
N SER A 173 -8.70 -22.71 9.46
CA SER A 173 -9.08 -23.58 8.34
C SER A 173 -7.97 -23.65 7.28
N LYS A 174 -8.13 -24.58 6.35
CA LYS A 174 -7.38 -24.55 5.07
C LYS A 174 -7.63 -23.25 4.32
N LEU A 175 -6.65 -22.89 3.49
CA LEU A 175 -6.73 -21.76 2.57
C LEU A 175 -7.19 -22.25 1.20
N TYR A 176 -8.20 -21.58 0.65
CA TYR A 176 -8.71 -21.82 -0.70
C TYR A 176 -8.52 -20.60 -1.57
N LYS A 177 -8.31 -20.82 -2.86
CA LYS A 177 -8.34 -19.82 -3.93
C LYS A 177 -9.46 -20.17 -4.91
N ILE A 178 -10.24 -19.18 -5.31
CA ILE A 178 -11.32 -19.28 -6.28
C ILE A 178 -11.01 -18.31 -7.41
N ASP A 179 -10.58 -18.84 -8.55
CA ASP A 179 -10.40 -18.07 -9.77
C ASP A 179 -11.72 -18.08 -10.57
N GLY A 180 -12.09 -16.93 -11.16
CA GLY A 180 -13.18 -16.83 -12.14
C GLY A 180 -14.56 -16.50 -11.56
N LEU A 181 -14.65 -16.05 -10.31
CA LEU A 181 -15.88 -15.47 -9.77
C LEU A 181 -16.30 -14.24 -10.62
N PRO A 182 -17.60 -14.01 -10.86
CA PRO A 182 -18.01 -12.87 -11.66
C PRO A 182 -17.73 -11.56 -10.94
N SER A 183 -17.50 -10.50 -11.71
CA SER A 183 -17.30 -9.16 -11.16
C SER A 183 -18.59 -8.60 -10.56
N ILE A 184 -19.77 -9.12 -10.94
CA ILE A 184 -21.07 -8.75 -10.37
C ILE A 184 -21.70 -9.98 -9.75
N ILE A 185 -21.96 -9.91 -8.45
CA ILE A 185 -22.68 -10.90 -7.66
C ILE A 185 -23.98 -10.23 -7.21
N SER A 186 -25.12 -10.65 -7.76
CA SER A 186 -26.42 -9.99 -7.54
C SER A 186 -27.12 -10.42 -6.24
N LYS A 187 -26.65 -11.52 -5.61
CA LYS A 187 -27.23 -12.10 -4.40
C LYS A 187 -26.13 -12.67 -3.49
N PRO A 188 -26.34 -12.67 -2.16
CA PRO A 188 -25.33 -13.17 -1.22
C PRO A 188 -24.97 -14.64 -1.48
N ILE A 189 -23.68 -14.98 -1.35
CA ILE A 189 -23.18 -16.36 -1.41
C ILE A 189 -22.84 -16.79 0.02
N GLU A 190 -23.41 -17.89 0.46
CA GLU A 190 -23.03 -18.46 1.76
C GLU A 190 -21.75 -19.28 1.62
N VAL A 191 -20.85 -19.10 2.57
CA VAL A 191 -19.57 -19.80 2.67
C VAL A 191 -19.56 -20.58 3.98
N THR A 192 -19.18 -21.85 3.91
CA THR A 192 -18.89 -22.67 5.08
C THR A 192 -17.50 -23.28 4.93
N LEU A 193 -16.70 -23.16 5.98
CA LEU A 193 -15.36 -23.74 6.08
C LEU A 193 -15.30 -24.66 7.29
N LYS A 194 -14.68 -25.83 7.13
CA LYS A 194 -14.33 -26.68 8.28
C LYS A 194 -13.10 -26.14 9.00
N LEU A 195 -13.13 -26.19 10.32
CA LEU A 195 -12.05 -25.79 11.20
C LEU A 195 -11.14 -27.00 11.48
N GLU A 196 -9.84 -26.81 11.30
CA GLU A 196 -8.78 -27.76 11.69
C GLU A 196 -8.41 -27.62 13.17
N LYS A 197 -8.80 -26.51 13.80
CA LYS A 197 -8.50 -26.18 15.20
C LYS A 197 -9.72 -25.58 15.88
N ALA A 198 -9.84 -25.79 17.19
CA ALA A 198 -10.90 -25.18 17.97
C ALA A 198 -10.80 -23.64 17.98
N SER A 199 -11.94 -22.98 17.84
CA SER A 199 -12.05 -21.53 17.98
C SER A 199 -11.76 -21.08 19.40
N LYS A 200 -10.99 -20.01 19.58
CA LYS A 200 -10.64 -19.47 20.91
C LYS A 200 -11.46 -18.23 21.28
N ASN A 201 -11.80 -17.37 20.31
CA ASN A 201 -12.47 -16.07 20.49
C ASN A 201 -13.45 -15.81 19.33
N GLU A 202 -13.74 -14.54 19.02
CA GLU A 202 -14.40 -14.15 17.77
C GLU A 202 -13.65 -14.73 16.58
N THR A 203 -14.40 -15.35 15.69
CA THR A 203 -13.90 -15.97 14.48
C THR A 203 -14.55 -15.30 13.28
N TYR A 204 -13.78 -15.17 12.21
CA TYR A 204 -14.15 -14.51 10.98
C TYR A 204 -13.83 -15.42 9.80
N VAL A 205 -14.62 -15.32 8.74
CA VAL A 205 -14.18 -15.80 7.43
C VAL A 205 -13.30 -14.72 6.82
N VAL A 206 -12.11 -15.12 6.44
CA VAL A 206 -11.12 -14.29 5.75
C VAL A 206 -11.42 -14.36 4.26
N PHE A 207 -11.79 -13.23 3.67
CA PHE A 207 -12.05 -13.09 2.24
C PHE A 207 -10.96 -12.24 1.59
N GLY A 208 -10.07 -12.86 0.84
CA GLY A 208 -8.98 -12.17 0.14
C GLY A 208 -9.37 -11.79 -1.29
N GLU A 209 -8.96 -10.61 -1.74
CA GLU A 209 -9.07 -10.14 -3.11
C GLU A 209 -7.66 -9.84 -3.65
N GLU A 210 -7.28 -10.40 -4.80
CA GLU A 210 -6.04 -9.95 -5.46
C GLU A 210 -6.23 -8.55 -6.01
N SER A 211 -5.42 -7.59 -5.57
CA SER A 211 -5.34 -6.27 -6.20
C SER A 211 -3.88 -5.87 -6.36
N PHE A 212 -3.54 -5.28 -7.50
CA PHE A 212 -2.28 -4.57 -7.63
C PHE A 212 -2.25 -3.31 -6.76
N VAL A 213 -1.20 -3.19 -5.96
CA VAL A 213 -0.95 -2.09 -5.03
C VAL A 213 0.09 -1.18 -5.68
N PRO A 214 -0.29 0.02 -6.19
CA PRO A 214 0.62 0.88 -6.95
C PRO A 214 1.90 1.26 -6.20
N SER A 215 1.76 1.59 -4.92
CA SER A 215 2.90 1.95 -4.05
C SER A 215 3.92 0.82 -3.88
N LEU A 216 3.50 -0.44 -4.10
CA LEU A 216 4.36 -1.63 -4.00
C LEU A 216 4.72 -2.22 -5.38
N ASN A 217 4.14 -1.70 -6.47
CA ASN A 217 4.27 -2.20 -7.84
C ASN A 217 4.16 -3.73 -7.95
N LYS A 218 3.20 -4.33 -7.21
CA LYS A 218 2.95 -5.77 -7.18
C LYS A 218 1.47 -6.06 -6.98
N ILE A 219 1.03 -7.24 -7.42
CA ILE A 219 -0.22 -7.83 -6.94
C ILE A 219 -0.03 -8.22 -5.47
N ASP A 220 -0.94 -7.76 -4.63
CA ASP A 220 -1.04 -8.17 -3.23
C ASP A 220 -2.46 -8.71 -2.96
N VAL A 221 -2.63 -9.39 -1.84
CA VAL A 221 -3.93 -9.91 -1.43
C VAL A 221 -4.49 -9.07 -0.29
N ASN A 222 -5.65 -8.50 -0.57
CA ASN A 222 -6.41 -7.66 0.34
C ASN A 222 -7.43 -8.50 1.08
N TYR A 223 -7.26 -8.68 2.38
CA TYR A 223 -8.11 -9.53 3.19
C TYR A 223 -9.17 -8.73 3.93
N GLN A 224 -10.42 -9.10 3.73
CA GLN A 224 -11.57 -8.63 4.48
C GLN A 224 -11.98 -9.69 5.51
N LEU A 225 -12.28 -9.25 6.72
CA LEU A 225 -12.81 -10.09 7.78
C LEU A 225 -14.35 -10.05 7.74
N LEU A 226 -14.95 -11.09 7.19
CA LEU A 226 -16.39 -11.25 7.15
C LEU A 226 -16.90 -11.76 8.50
N PRO A 227 -17.88 -11.08 9.12
CA PRO A 227 -18.54 -11.58 10.33
C PRO A 227 -19.04 -13.00 10.11
N SER A 228 -18.84 -13.87 11.10
CA SER A 228 -19.14 -15.29 10.95
C SER A 228 -19.82 -15.89 12.17
N THR A 229 -20.47 -17.03 11.97
CA THR A 229 -21.01 -17.87 13.03
C THR A 229 -20.26 -19.19 13.07
N VAL A 230 -19.93 -19.66 14.27
CA VAL A 230 -19.27 -20.96 14.46
C VAL A 230 -20.29 -21.94 15.02
N SER A 231 -20.39 -23.11 14.40
CA SER A 231 -21.26 -24.22 14.83
C SER A 231 -20.49 -25.52 14.74
N GLY A 232 -20.18 -26.12 15.89
CA GLY A 232 -19.33 -27.32 15.93
C GLY A 232 -17.92 -27.03 15.40
N ASP A 233 -17.51 -27.76 14.37
CA ASP A 233 -16.25 -27.60 13.65
C ASP A 233 -16.41 -26.82 12.34
N GLU A 234 -17.51 -26.09 12.15
CA GLU A 234 -17.75 -25.26 10.97
C GLU A 234 -17.81 -23.77 11.31
N VAL A 235 -17.30 -22.94 10.41
CA VAL A 235 -17.50 -21.49 10.40
C VAL A 235 -18.25 -21.07 9.15
N MET A 236 -19.27 -20.24 9.32
CA MET A 236 -20.16 -19.79 8.26
C MET A 236 -20.15 -18.27 8.16
N ALA A 237 -20.05 -17.75 6.94
CA ALA A 237 -20.21 -16.33 6.66
C ALA A 237 -20.83 -16.13 5.28
N THR A 238 -21.23 -14.89 5.00
CA THR A 238 -21.84 -14.52 3.73
C THR A 238 -20.92 -13.59 2.95
N ILE A 239 -20.65 -13.91 1.69
CA ILE A 239 -20.08 -12.96 0.71
C ILE A 239 -21.25 -12.09 0.20
N PRO A 240 -21.29 -10.79 0.53
CA PRO A 240 -22.42 -9.94 0.17
C PRO A 240 -22.48 -9.64 -1.33
N PRO A 241 -23.67 -9.24 -1.85
CA PRO A 241 -23.82 -8.77 -3.23
C PRO A 241 -22.87 -7.61 -3.56
N THR A 242 -22.51 -7.48 -4.84
CA THR A 242 -21.83 -6.30 -5.38
C THR A 242 -22.71 -5.06 -5.20
N GLU A 243 -22.11 -3.96 -4.74
CA GLU A 243 -22.85 -2.73 -4.51
C GLU A 243 -23.16 -1.99 -5.82
N SER A 244 -24.30 -1.29 -5.88
CA SER A 244 -24.73 -0.51 -7.06
C SER A 244 -23.71 0.53 -7.50
N ASN A 245 -22.98 1.15 -6.56
CA ASN A 245 -21.91 2.11 -6.89
C ASN A 245 -20.70 1.40 -7.51
N GLY A 246 -20.43 0.15 -7.11
CA GLY A 246 -19.48 -0.71 -7.80
C GLY A 246 -19.93 -1.10 -9.21
N ILE A 247 -21.23 -1.21 -9.46
CA ILE A 247 -21.81 -1.48 -10.79
C ILE A 247 -21.71 -0.24 -11.70
N ILE A 248 -22.12 0.95 -11.21
CA ILE A 248 -22.00 2.22 -11.96
C ILE A 248 -20.54 2.47 -12.36
N PHE A 249 -19.62 2.25 -11.43
CA PHE A 249 -18.19 2.29 -11.69
C PHE A 249 -17.77 1.35 -12.83
N LYS A 250 -18.15 0.08 -12.77
CA LYS A 250 -17.80 -0.93 -13.80
C LYS A 250 -18.35 -0.55 -15.18
N LEU A 251 -19.55 -0.01 -15.24
CA LEU A 251 -20.18 0.45 -16.49
C LEU A 251 -19.48 1.68 -17.08
N LEU A 252 -19.01 2.61 -16.23
CA LEU A 252 -18.22 3.76 -16.69
C LEU A 252 -16.83 3.31 -17.19
N ASN A 253 -16.22 2.30 -16.56
CA ASN A 253 -14.91 1.76 -16.95
C ASN A 253 -14.94 1.07 -18.33
N GLN A 254 -16.00 0.29 -18.64
CA GLN A 254 -16.14 -0.40 -19.94
C GLN A 254 -16.08 0.54 -21.16
N ASN A 255 -16.51 1.79 -21.01
CA ASN A 255 -16.53 2.77 -22.12
C ASN A 255 -15.20 3.51 -22.31
N LEU A 256 -14.30 3.46 -21.34
CA LEU A 256 -13.03 4.21 -21.32
C LEU A 256 -11.81 3.31 -21.61
N VAL A 257 -11.96 1.99 -21.48
CA VAL A 257 -10.94 0.95 -21.80
C VAL A 257 -10.75 0.72 -23.31
N SER A 258 -11.59 1.30 -24.17
CA SER A 258 -11.56 1.08 -25.62
C SER A 258 -10.30 1.59 -26.33
N ASP A 259 -9.45 2.40 -25.67
CA ASP A 259 -8.34 3.13 -26.30
C ASP A 259 -6.92 2.73 -25.85
N THR A 260 -6.73 1.72 -24.97
CA THR A 260 -5.37 1.22 -24.66
C THR A 260 -5.23 -0.28 -24.83
N SER A 261 -4.47 -0.66 -25.84
CA SER A 261 -4.22 -2.02 -26.30
C SER A 261 -3.30 -2.81 -25.35
N SER A 262 -3.76 -3.11 -24.13
CA SER A 262 -3.13 -4.16 -23.29
C SER A 262 -4.04 -4.88 -22.28
N GLU A 263 -5.33 -4.56 -22.17
CA GLU A 263 -6.28 -5.37 -21.36
C GLU A 263 -6.77 -6.63 -22.10
N LYS A 264 -5.83 -7.37 -22.70
CA LYS A 264 -6.11 -8.66 -23.38
C LYS A 264 -5.53 -9.89 -22.68
N ASP A 265 -4.94 -9.75 -21.49
CA ASP A 265 -4.69 -10.91 -20.64
C ASP A 265 -5.73 -10.96 -19.51
N GLY A 266 -6.43 -12.09 -19.43
CA GLY A 266 -7.62 -12.26 -18.62
C GLY A 266 -7.38 -12.03 -17.13
N GLU A 267 -7.89 -10.91 -16.61
CA GLU A 267 -8.17 -10.77 -15.19
C GLU A 267 -9.15 -11.86 -14.76
N THR A 268 -8.64 -12.98 -14.27
CA THR A 268 -9.44 -13.86 -13.43
C THR A 268 -9.72 -13.08 -12.15
N ASN A 269 -10.99 -12.85 -11.79
CA ASN A 269 -11.29 -12.37 -10.44
C ASN A 269 -10.95 -13.50 -9.48
N THR A 270 -9.76 -13.40 -8.90
CA THR A 270 -9.20 -14.34 -7.95
C THR A 270 -9.55 -13.90 -6.54
N TYR A 271 -10.14 -14.82 -5.79
CA TYR A 271 -10.50 -14.60 -4.39
C TYR A 271 -9.95 -15.70 -3.52
N TYR A 272 -9.74 -15.39 -2.24
CA TYR A 272 -9.22 -16.32 -1.25
C TYR A 272 -10.20 -16.50 -0.10
N LEU A 273 -10.29 -17.71 0.42
CA LEU A 273 -11.13 -18.04 1.57
C LEU A 273 -10.33 -18.82 2.61
N SER A 274 -10.42 -18.37 3.86
CA SER A 274 -9.92 -19.06 5.04
C SER A 274 -10.72 -18.60 6.25
N SER A 275 -10.34 -19.02 7.45
CA SER A 275 -10.88 -18.47 8.70
C SER A 275 -9.77 -18.04 9.65
N ALA A 276 -10.05 -17.00 10.43
CA ALA A 276 -9.15 -16.47 11.45
C ALA A 276 -9.89 -16.29 12.78
N THR A 277 -9.19 -16.52 13.89
CA THR A 277 -9.68 -16.27 15.26
C THR A 277 -8.76 -15.32 16.01
N ASN A 278 -9.01 -15.12 17.31
CA ASN A 278 -8.24 -14.26 18.19
C ASN A 278 -8.23 -12.79 17.76
N MET A 279 -9.20 -12.39 16.94
CA MET A 279 -9.41 -11.00 16.57
C MET A 279 -10.36 -10.36 17.56
N LYS A 280 -10.10 -9.11 17.91
CA LYS A 280 -11.00 -8.28 18.71
C LYS A 280 -11.25 -6.98 17.97
N SER A 281 -12.43 -6.40 18.19
CA SER A 281 -12.78 -5.12 17.60
C SER A 281 -13.14 -4.08 18.65
N GLU A 282 -12.84 -2.82 18.33
CA GLU A 282 -13.22 -1.64 19.10
C GLU A 282 -13.86 -0.63 18.16
N GLN A 283 -14.94 0.00 18.60
CA GLN A 283 -15.71 0.93 17.78
C GLN A 283 -15.61 2.35 18.35
N SER A 284 -15.56 3.33 17.46
CA SER A 284 -15.55 4.74 17.82
C SER A 284 -16.85 5.15 18.52
N VAL A 285 -16.78 6.23 19.32
CA VAL A 285 -17.93 6.72 20.10
C VAL A 285 -19.13 7.08 19.22
N LYS A 286 -18.90 7.66 18.02
CA LYS A 286 -20.00 7.99 17.09
C LYS A 286 -20.35 6.82 16.15
N MET A 287 -19.81 5.63 16.41
CA MET A 287 -20.08 4.39 15.69
C MET A 287 -19.74 4.41 14.20
N LYS A 288 -18.95 5.38 13.71
CA LYS A 288 -18.57 5.48 12.30
C LYS A 288 -17.37 4.61 11.93
N PHE A 289 -16.51 4.30 12.88
CA PHE A 289 -15.26 3.58 12.66
C PHE A 289 -15.14 2.38 13.57
N LYS A 290 -14.64 1.27 13.05
CA LYS A 290 -14.34 0.06 13.82
C LYS A 290 -12.93 -0.41 13.50
N ILE A 291 -12.08 -0.49 14.52
CA ILE A 291 -10.75 -1.10 14.41
C ILE A 291 -10.87 -2.58 14.75
N ILE A 292 -10.28 -3.45 13.93
CA ILE A 292 -10.17 -4.89 14.15
C ILE A 292 -8.69 -5.27 14.14
N CYS A 293 -8.23 -6.02 15.13
CA CYS A 293 -6.84 -6.52 15.18
C CYS A 293 -6.70 -7.73 16.11
N ASP A 294 -5.51 -8.30 16.16
CA ASP A 294 -5.17 -9.36 17.11
C ASP A 294 -5.45 -8.89 18.55
N THR A 295 -6.01 -9.79 19.36
CA THR A 295 -6.44 -9.50 20.74
C THR A 295 -5.30 -9.00 21.63
N GLU A 296 -4.08 -9.52 21.46
CA GLU A 296 -2.92 -9.09 22.23
C GLU A 296 -2.50 -7.68 21.83
N ILE A 297 -2.45 -7.40 20.52
CA ILE A 297 -2.18 -6.06 19.98
C ILE A 297 -3.20 -5.07 20.54
N LEU A 298 -4.48 -5.42 20.49
CA LEU A 298 -5.54 -4.54 20.97
C LEU A 298 -5.39 -4.23 22.45
N ASN A 299 -5.25 -5.26 23.29
CA ASN A 299 -5.17 -5.10 24.74
C ASN A 299 -3.94 -4.29 25.15
N LYS A 300 -2.79 -4.53 24.51
CA LYS A 300 -1.55 -3.78 24.79
C LYS A 300 -1.64 -2.31 24.38
N ASN A 301 -2.38 -2.00 23.32
CA ASN A 301 -2.43 -0.67 22.70
C ASN A 301 -3.80 0.03 22.86
N PHE A 302 -4.63 -0.43 23.80
CA PHE A 302 -6.05 -0.02 23.89
C PHE A 302 -6.23 1.50 23.90
N LYS A 303 -5.45 2.23 24.71
CA LYS A 303 -5.54 3.70 24.77
C LYS A 303 -5.18 4.36 23.44
N THR A 304 -4.09 3.95 22.80
CA THR A 304 -3.67 4.47 21.49
C THR A 304 -4.73 4.19 20.43
N ILE A 305 -5.33 3.00 20.44
CA ILE A 305 -6.43 2.62 19.52
C ILE A 305 -7.64 3.54 19.70
N GLN A 306 -8.03 3.85 20.95
CA GLN A 306 -9.11 4.80 21.21
C GLN A 306 -8.78 6.21 20.71
N GLU A 307 -7.53 6.66 20.84
CA GLU A 307 -7.10 7.94 20.28
C GLU A 307 -7.18 7.97 18.75
N ILE A 308 -6.84 6.87 18.07
CA ILE A 308 -6.92 6.73 16.61
C ILE A 308 -8.39 6.74 16.15
N LEU A 309 -9.28 6.01 16.84
CA LEU A 309 -10.73 6.05 16.55
C LEU A 309 -11.28 7.46 16.67
N ASN A 310 -10.92 8.20 17.72
CA ASN A 310 -11.32 9.59 17.87
C ASN A 310 -10.73 10.49 16.78
N TYR A 311 -9.49 10.24 16.36
CA TYR A 311 -8.86 10.97 15.26
C TYR A 311 -9.62 10.77 13.94
N PHE A 312 -10.05 9.55 13.63
CA PHE A 312 -10.91 9.27 12.46
C PHE A 312 -12.24 10.03 12.51
N GLU A 313 -12.88 10.10 13.68
CA GLU A 313 -14.12 10.89 13.85
C GLU A 313 -13.90 12.40 13.62
N ILE A 314 -12.75 12.94 14.04
CA ILE A 314 -12.37 14.33 13.77
C ILE A 314 -12.13 14.53 12.27
N ALA A 315 -11.39 13.62 11.63
CA ALA A 315 -11.09 13.66 10.20
C ALA A 315 -12.38 13.61 9.36
N TYR A 316 -13.30 12.71 9.72
CA TYR A 316 -14.63 12.61 9.15
C TYR A 316 -15.37 13.95 9.17
N THR A 317 -15.44 14.59 10.34
CA THR A 317 -16.12 15.89 10.50
C THR A 317 -15.41 17.00 9.71
N LYS A 318 -14.08 17.02 9.66
CA LYS A 318 -13.33 17.99 8.83
C LYS A 318 -13.61 17.82 7.34
N LEU A 319 -13.71 16.60 6.84
CA LEU A 319 -14.07 16.33 5.44
C LEU A 319 -15.48 16.86 5.11
N GLU A 320 -16.46 16.68 6.00
CA GLU A 320 -17.81 17.24 5.82
C GLU A 320 -17.82 18.77 5.95
N ASP A 321 -17.39 19.31 7.09
CA ASP A 321 -17.64 20.72 7.42
C ASP A 321 -16.69 21.68 6.69
N ARG A 322 -15.41 21.30 6.59
CA ARG A 322 -14.35 22.15 6.03
C ARG A 322 -14.19 21.91 4.54
N VAL A 323 -14.11 20.65 4.11
CA VAL A 323 -13.89 20.31 2.69
C VAL A 323 -15.21 20.29 1.91
N GLY A 324 -16.34 20.02 2.56
CA GLY A 324 -17.66 20.04 1.92
C GLY A 324 -18.00 18.75 1.15
N LEU A 325 -17.33 17.64 1.47
CA LEU A 325 -17.63 16.32 0.90
C LEU A 325 -18.47 15.52 1.88
N ASP A 326 -19.52 14.86 1.39
CA ASP A 326 -20.41 14.07 2.21
C ASP A 326 -20.28 12.57 1.95
N TRP A 327 -20.80 11.78 2.89
CA TRP A 327 -20.66 10.34 2.89
C TRP A 327 -21.91 9.61 2.39
N LYS A 328 -22.85 10.30 1.72
CA LYS A 328 -24.15 9.72 1.31
C LYS A 328 -24.01 8.61 0.28
N LEU A 329 -22.91 8.60 -0.46
CA LEU A 329 -22.59 7.56 -1.42
C LEU A 329 -22.09 6.26 -0.76
N ARG A 330 -21.81 6.26 0.55
CA ARG A 330 -21.42 5.06 1.28
C ARG A 330 -22.65 4.35 1.86
N THR A 331 -22.84 3.09 1.50
CA THR A 331 -24.01 2.28 1.91
C THR A 331 -23.73 1.31 3.05
N ASN A 332 -22.48 1.19 3.50
CA ASN A 332 -22.06 0.24 4.53
C ASN A 332 -21.24 0.92 5.65
N TRP A 333 -21.65 0.68 6.90
CA TRP A 333 -21.10 1.25 8.11
C TRP A 333 -20.98 0.17 9.21
N PRO A 334 -20.03 0.29 10.16
CA PRO A 334 -18.95 1.28 10.22
C PRO A 334 -17.88 1.10 9.12
N ILE A 335 -17.02 2.10 8.93
CA ILE A 335 -15.76 1.94 8.19
C ILE A 335 -14.85 1.02 9.03
N ASN A 336 -14.43 -0.09 8.43
CA ASN A 336 -13.50 -1.00 9.07
C ASN A 336 -12.06 -0.52 8.85
N ILE A 337 -11.27 -0.57 9.90
CA ILE A 337 -9.82 -0.39 9.89
C ILE A 337 -9.20 -1.68 10.45
N GLU A 338 -8.25 -2.25 9.74
CA GLU A 338 -7.47 -3.37 10.25
C GLU A 338 -6.13 -2.87 10.77
N ILE A 339 -5.79 -3.25 12.00
CA ILE A 339 -4.43 -3.09 12.51
C ILE A 339 -3.75 -4.45 12.46
N LYS A 340 -2.67 -4.52 11.70
CA LYS A 340 -1.86 -5.73 11.53
C LYS A 340 -0.41 -5.35 11.32
N LYS A 341 0.47 -6.34 11.39
CA LYS A 341 1.86 -6.13 11.02
C LYS A 341 1.96 -5.85 9.51
N LEU A 342 2.63 -4.75 9.16
CA LEU A 342 2.98 -4.39 7.78
C LEU A 342 4.51 -4.31 7.63
N GLY A 343 5.00 -3.88 6.47
CA GLY A 343 6.43 -3.65 6.24
C GLY A 343 7.02 -2.65 7.24
N GLN A 344 8.32 -2.79 7.52
CA GLN A 344 9.02 -2.01 8.57
C GLN A 344 8.83 -0.49 8.47
N ASP A 345 8.83 0.05 7.24
CA ASP A 345 8.69 1.49 6.96
C ASP A 345 7.27 1.88 6.52
N THR A 346 6.32 0.94 6.55
CA THR A 346 4.94 1.18 6.13
C THR A 346 4.11 1.61 7.33
N TYR A 347 3.44 2.76 7.24
CA TYR A 347 2.55 3.24 8.31
C TYR A 347 1.11 2.75 8.13
N GLY A 348 0.66 2.71 6.88
CA GLY A 348 -0.65 2.21 6.50
C GLY A 348 -0.90 2.44 5.01
N TYR A 349 -2.04 1.96 4.53
CA TYR A 349 -2.52 2.25 3.18
C TYR A 349 -4.02 2.00 3.08
N PHE A 350 -4.64 2.74 2.17
CA PHE A 350 -6.00 2.54 1.69
C PHE A 350 -6.05 1.31 0.78
N THR A 351 -7.14 0.54 0.91
CA THR A 351 -7.39 -0.62 0.09
C THR A 351 -8.82 -0.58 -0.46
N ALA A 352 -8.92 -0.65 -1.79
CA ALA A 352 -10.18 -0.74 -2.49
C ALA A 352 -10.58 -2.20 -2.75
N SER A 353 -11.85 -2.51 -2.52
CA SER A 353 -12.47 -3.79 -2.88
C SER A 353 -12.88 -3.81 -4.36
N LYS A 354 -12.71 -4.95 -5.02
CA LYS A 354 -13.19 -5.16 -6.40
C LYS A 354 -14.70 -5.36 -6.45
N LEU A 355 -15.30 -5.77 -5.32
CA LEU A 355 -16.74 -6.03 -5.20
C LEU A 355 -17.52 -4.91 -4.49
N TRP A 356 -16.92 -4.24 -3.50
CA TRP A 356 -17.70 -3.42 -2.54
C TRP A 356 -17.02 -2.09 -2.19
N ARG A 357 -17.41 -1.00 -2.88
CA ARG A 357 -16.84 0.34 -2.62
C ARG A 357 -17.15 0.86 -1.21
N SER A 358 -18.31 0.53 -0.66
CA SER A 358 -18.62 0.86 0.74
C SER A 358 -18.01 -0.11 1.76
N ARG A 359 -17.20 -1.07 1.31
CA ARG A 359 -16.34 -1.91 2.15
C ARG A 359 -14.85 -1.71 1.88
N ASP A 360 -14.49 -0.71 1.06
CA ASP A 360 -13.13 -0.18 1.05
C ASP A 360 -12.73 0.15 2.51
N TYR A 361 -11.47 -0.15 2.84
CA TYR A 361 -10.97 -0.17 4.21
C TYR A 361 -9.53 0.33 4.30
N ILE A 362 -9.07 0.52 5.52
CA ILE A 362 -7.74 1.05 5.82
C ILE A 362 -6.96 -0.03 6.57
N GLN A 363 -5.72 -0.27 6.18
CA GLN A 363 -4.78 -1.10 6.93
C GLN A 363 -3.74 -0.20 7.58
N LEU A 364 -3.51 -0.36 8.88
CA LEU A 364 -2.51 0.39 9.63
C LEU A 364 -1.52 -0.56 10.30
N ASN A 365 -0.25 -0.14 10.34
CA ASN A 365 0.83 -0.96 10.88
C ASN A 365 0.82 -1.02 12.41
N SER A 366 0.70 -2.22 12.96
CA SER A 366 0.76 -2.48 14.41
C SER A 366 2.08 -2.04 15.05
N ASP A 367 3.19 -2.07 14.31
CA ASP A 367 4.52 -1.72 14.83
C ASP A 367 4.63 -0.22 15.17
N MET A 368 3.77 0.61 14.57
CA MET A 368 3.76 2.07 14.78
C MET A 368 2.96 2.51 16.02
N LEU A 369 2.21 1.60 16.67
CA LEU A 369 1.34 1.95 17.79
C LEU A 369 2.08 2.31 19.10
N ASN A 370 3.30 1.81 19.27
CA ASN A 370 4.07 1.94 20.52
C ASN A 370 5.17 3.01 20.47
N ASN A 371 5.36 3.67 19.32
CA ASN A 371 6.42 4.65 19.13
C ASN A 371 5.81 6.06 19.16
N SER A 372 6.08 6.82 20.23
CA SER A 372 5.53 8.17 20.42
C SER A 372 5.93 9.13 19.30
N ASP A 373 7.15 9.00 18.77
CA ASP A 373 7.67 9.85 17.70
C ASP A 373 7.00 9.47 16.36
N ALA A 374 6.67 8.20 16.18
CA ALA A 374 5.94 7.72 15.01
C ALA A 374 4.43 8.00 15.09
N LEU A 375 3.85 8.19 16.27
CA LEU A 375 2.40 8.27 16.45
C LEU A 375 1.77 9.49 15.75
N THR A 376 2.48 10.61 15.66
CA THR A 376 2.00 11.77 14.91
C THR A 376 1.90 11.45 13.42
N GLU A 377 2.98 10.95 12.82
CA GLU A 377 2.99 10.56 11.40
C GLU A 377 1.98 9.43 11.12
N PHE A 378 1.83 8.48 12.06
CA PHE A 378 0.84 7.42 11.96
C PHE A 378 -0.60 7.94 11.93
N LYS A 379 -0.94 8.92 12.77
CA LYS A 379 -2.26 9.59 12.71
C LYS A 379 -2.40 10.36 11.41
N VAL A 380 -1.36 11.07 10.95
CA VAL A 380 -1.38 11.78 9.67
C VAL A 380 -1.69 10.83 8.51
N THR A 381 -0.95 9.73 8.40
CA THR A 381 -1.22 8.67 7.41
C THR A 381 -2.64 8.14 7.53
N ALA A 382 -3.15 7.88 8.73
CA ALA A 382 -4.54 7.44 8.90
C ALA A 382 -5.56 8.44 8.32
N GLY A 383 -5.30 9.75 8.45
CA GLY A 383 -6.13 10.80 7.85
C GLY A 383 -6.01 10.88 6.33
N HIS A 384 -4.79 10.67 5.81
CA HIS A 384 -4.50 10.57 4.39
C HIS A 384 -5.30 9.42 3.74
N GLU A 385 -5.22 8.22 4.31
CA GLU A 385 -5.93 7.03 3.80
C GLU A 385 -7.45 7.17 3.92
N LEU A 386 -7.95 7.83 4.97
CA LEU A 386 -9.38 8.14 5.07
C LEU A 386 -9.86 9.01 3.90
N PHE A 387 -9.04 9.98 3.48
CA PHE A 387 -9.44 10.84 2.37
C PHE A 387 -9.46 10.05 1.06
N HIS A 388 -8.51 9.15 0.81
CA HIS A 388 -8.59 8.23 -0.34
C HIS A 388 -9.87 7.41 -0.37
N LEU A 389 -10.30 6.88 0.78
CA LEU A 389 -11.55 6.16 0.91
C LEU A 389 -12.77 7.02 0.56
N LEU A 390 -12.76 8.31 0.90
CA LEU A 390 -13.82 9.23 0.49
C LEU A 390 -13.72 9.58 -1.01
N GLN A 391 -12.53 9.92 -1.50
CA GLN A 391 -12.27 10.23 -2.92
C GLN A 391 -12.74 9.11 -3.84
N ALA A 392 -12.63 7.84 -3.40
CA ALA A 392 -13.13 6.66 -4.10
C ALA A 392 -14.64 6.70 -4.42
N LEU A 393 -15.42 7.42 -3.62
CA LEU A 393 -16.86 7.62 -3.87
C LEU A 393 -17.12 8.71 -4.90
N TYR A 394 -16.16 9.60 -5.14
CA TYR A 394 -16.26 10.78 -6.00
C TYR A 394 -15.55 10.61 -7.34
N ASP A 395 -14.55 9.73 -7.45
CA ASP A 395 -13.85 9.50 -8.70
C ASP A 395 -14.31 8.20 -9.39
N PRO A 396 -15.05 8.30 -10.50
CA PRO A 396 -15.45 7.12 -11.28
C PRO A 396 -14.29 6.53 -12.11
N SER A 397 -13.13 7.20 -12.22
CA SER A 397 -12.04 6.84 -13.12
C SER A 397 -10.89 6.04 -12.49
N LEU A 398 -10.96 5.78 -11.18
CA LEU A 398 -9.83 5.25 -10.39
C LEU A 398 -9.21 3.94 -10.90
N PHE A 399 -9.91 3.15 -11.72
CA PHE A 399 -9.32 1.94 -12.33
C PHE A 399 -9.38 1.92 -13.86
N LEU A 400 -9.20 3.08 -14.50
CA LEU A 400 -8.77 3.17 -15.90
C LEU A 400 -7.32 2.69 -16.04
N GLY A 401 -7.15 1.38 -15.95
CA GLY A 401 -5.84 0.75 -15.96
C GLY A 401 -5.08 1.04 -14.67
N TRP A 402 -4.42 0.00 -14.19
CA TRP A 402 -3.58 -0.05 -12.99
C TRP A 402 -2.30 0.81 -13.10
N ARG A 403 -2.35 1.92 -13.85
CA ARG A 403 -1.24 2.82 -14.22
C ARG A 403 -1.41 4.27 -13.74
N GLY A 404 -2.45 4.56 -12.95
CA GLY A 404 -2.76 5.91 -12.49
C GLY A 404 -3.54 6.66 -13.56
N GLY A 405 -4.87 6.66 -13.43
CA GLY A 405 -5.72 7.48 -14.27
C GLY A 405 -5.41 8.98 -14.12
N PRO A 406 -5.99 9.85 -14.97
CA PRO A 406 -5.61 11.26 -15.10
C PRO A 406 -5.77 12.10 -13.81
N ASN A 407 -6.50 11.56 -12.83
CA ASN A 407 -6.74 12.20 -11.53
C ASN A 407 -5.77 11.72 -10.43
N TYR A 408 -4.97 10.68 -10.64
CA TYR A 408 -4.24 10.00 -9.56
C TYR A 408 -3.21 10.91 -8.85
N TRP A 409 -2.57 11.83 -9.58
CA TRP A 409 -1.75 12.85 -8.93
C TRP A 409 -2.55 13.75 -7.97
N PHE A 410 -3.81 14.07 -8.31
CA PHE A 410 -4.65 14.95 -7.52
C PHE A 410 -5.23 14.26 -6.28
N TRP A 411 -5.46 12.94 -6.37
CA TRP A 411 -5.75 12.10 -5.20
C TRP A 411 -4.69 12.31 -4.12
N GLU A 412 -3.44 12.06 -4.48
CA GLU A 412 -2.29 12.12 -3.58
C GLU A 412 -2.03 13.57 -3.14
N ALA A 413 -2.16 14.55 -4.05
CA ALA A 413 -2.01 15.97 -3.74
C ALA A 413 -3.02 16.47 -2.71
N SER A 414 -4.31 16.12 -2.89
CA SER A 414 -5.36 16.54 -1.98
C SER A 414 -5.34 15.78 -0.66
N SER A 415 -4.89 14.52 -0.65
CA SER A 415 -4.62 13.77 0.58
C SER A 415 -3.50 14.39 1.41
N VAL A 416 -2.34 14.70 0.80
CA VAL A 416 -1.23 15.40 1.50
C VAL A 416 -1.63 16.81 1.94
N TRP A 417 -2.43 17.53 1.15
CA TRP A 417 -2.99 18.81 1.60
C TRP A 417 -3.90 18.65 2.83
N PHE A 418 -4.72 17.61 2.88
CA PHE A 418 -5.61 17.34 4.02
C PHE A 418 -4.85 17.01 5.30
N GLU A 419 -3.66 16.41 5.22
CA GLU A 419 -2.77 16.18 6.38
C GLU A 419 -2.54 17.47 7.19
N LYS A 420 -2.33 18.60 6.50
CA LYS A 420 -2.17 19.92 7.13
C LYS A 420 -3.43 20.39 7.85
N LEU A 421 -4.61 20.09 7.32
CA LEU A 421 -5.87 20.40 8.01
C LEU A 421 -6.06 19.55 9.28
N MET A 422 -5.46 18.35 9.30
CA MET A 422 -5.48 17.49 10.47
C MET A 422 -4.52 17.95 11.56
N ILE A 423 -3.34 18.47 11.20
CA ILE A 423 -2.38 19.02 12.15
C ILE A 423 -2.60 20.53 12.32
N GLU A 424 -3.24 20.92 13.42
CA GLU A 424 -3.57 22.33 13.76
C GLU A 424 -2.35 23.22 14.04
N LYS A 425 -1.12 22.70 13.93
CA LYS A 425 0.11 23.49 13.99
C LYS A 425 0.37 24.13 12.63
N GLY A 426 0.35 25.46 12.59
CA GLY A 426 0.53 26.24 11.37
C GLY A 426 1.81 25.93 10.58
N ASP A 427 2.84 25.35 11.21
CA ASP A 427 4.14 25.06 10.59
C ASP A 427 4.37 23.60 10.20
N TYR A 428 3.31 22.78 10.16
CA TYR A 428 3.45 21.40 9.72
C TYR A 428 3.79 21.28 8.23
N CYS A 429 4.80 20.46 7.92
CA CYS A 429 5.15 20.05 6.57
C CYS A 429 5.24 18.53 6.53
N SER A 430 4.45 17.92 5.65
CA SER A 430 4.42 16.48 5.43
C SER A 430 5.80 15.98 5.03
N LYS A 431 6.27 14.89 5.66
CA LYS A 431 7.56 14.27 5.29
C LYS A 431 7.56 13.85 3.82
N THR A 432 6.44 13.32 3.34
CA THR A 432 6.25 12.92 1.94
C THR A 432 6.38 14.12 0.99
N LEU A 433 5.79 15.26 1.34
CA LEU A 433 6.01 16.51 0.60
C LEU A 433 7.50 16.91 0.57
N LEU A 434 8.22 16.74 1.69
CA LEU A 434 9.63 17.09 1.79
C LEU A 434 10.54 16.24 0.88
N ASP A 435 10.14 15.00 0.62
CA ASP A 435 10.90 14.05 -0.18
C ASP A 435 10.62 14.20 -1.68
N TYR A 436 9.41 14.64 -2.07
CA TYR A 436 8.96 14.62 -3.47
C TYR A 436 8.68 15.99 -4.10
N SER A 437 8.77 17.10 -3.35
CA SER A 437 8.57 18.46 -3.88
C SER A 437 9.37 18.76 -5.14
N GLY A 438 10.63 18.33 -5.17
CA GLY A 438 11.52 18.50 -6.32
C GLY A 438 10.93 17.90 -7.59
N LYS A 439 10.41 16.67 -7.53
CA LYS A 439 9.84 16.01 -8.70
C LYS A 439 8.68 16.79 -9.31
N PHE A 440 7.83 17.39 -8.47
CA PHE A 440 6.76 18.26 -8.95
C PHE A 440 7.32 19.53 -9.59
N MET A 441 8.28 20.20 -8.94
CA MET A 441 8.87 21.44 -9.47
C MET A 441 9.54 21.27 -10.84
N LEU A 442 10.17 20.11 -11.09
CA LEU A 442 10.83 19.83 -12.37
C LEU A 442 9.87 19.57 -13.51
N ASN A 443 8.76 18.92 -13.22
CA ASN A 443 7.88 18.37 -14.24
C ASN A 443 6.59 19.17 -14.41
N GLY A 444 6.22 19.94 -13.38
CA GLY A 444 4.92 20.58 -13.16
C GLY A 444 3.75 19.76 -13.68
N LEU A 445 2.68 20.42 -14.11
CA LEU A 445 1.39 19.74 -14.31
C LEU A 445 1.35 18.80 -15.53
N TRP A 446 2.38 18.82 -16.39
CA TRP A 446 2.46 18.03 -17.62
C TRP A 446 2.71 16.53 -17.38
N ASN A 447 3.25 16.16 -16.22
CA ASN A 447 3.72 14.80 -15.95
C ASN A 447 2.79 13.98 -15.04
N ALA A 448 1.53 14.37 -15.00
CA ALA A 448 0.46 13.66 -14.30
C ALA A 448 0.28 12.20 -14.76
N ASP A 449 0.74 11.84 -15.97
CA ASP A 449 0.47 10.55 -16.62
C ASP A 449 1.71 9.73 -17.06
N ASN A 450 2.96 10.20 -16.85
CA ASN A 450 4.14 9.59 -17.50
C ASN A 450 5.14 8.89 -16.55
N SER A 451 5.15 7.56 -16.61
CA SER A 451 6.00 6.64 -15.83
C SER A 451 7.53 6.76 -16.03
N SER A 452 8.02 7.66 -16.89
CA SER A 452 9.44 7.74 -17.26
C SER A 452 10.33 8.53 -16.29
N THR A 453 9.75 9.20 -15.28
CA THR A 453 10.50 10.09 -14.35
C THR A 453 10.08 9.98 -12.87
N GLY A 454 9.10 9.13 -12.56
CA GLY A 454 8.53 8.92 -11.22
C GLY A 454 7.11 8.35 -11.31
N SER A 455 6.56 7.87 -10.20
CA SER A 455 5.13 7.50 -10.15
C SER A 455 4.27 8.78 -10.12
N ALA A 456 3.09 8.77 -10.74
CA ALA A 456 2.11 9.86 -10.62
C ALA A 456 1.75 10.17 -9.14
N GLN A 457 1.95 9.18 -8.27
CA GLN A 457 1.89 9.30 -6.83
C GLN A 457 2.94 10.27 -6.26
N ASP A 458 4.22 10.03 -6.55
CA ASP A 458 5.31 10.92 -6.13
C ASP A 458 5.09 12.35 -6.63
N HIS A 459 4.59 12.48 -7.85
CA HIS A 459 4.24 13.76 -8.44
C HIS A 459 3.13 14.46 -7.65
N GLY A 460 2.06 13.73 -7.31
CA GLY A 460 0.94 14.22 -6.51
C GLY A 460 1.35 14.73 -5.15
N TYR A 461 2.25 14.03 -4.46
CA TYR A 461 2.79 14.48 -3.17
C TYR A 461 3.40 15.87 -3.23
N GLY A 462 4.21 16.13 -4.26
CA GLY A 462 4.74 17.47 -4.52
C GLY A 462 3.64 18.47 -4.93
N ALA A 463 2.69 18.07 -5.78
CA ALA A 463 1.60 18.93 -6.25
C ALA A 463 0.70 19.48 -5.12
N SER A 464 0.67 18.83 -3.95
CA SER A 464 -0.05 19.31 -2.77
C SER A 464 0.29 20.75 -2.37
N MET A 465 1.55 21.19 -2.58
CA MET A 465 1.96 22.57 -2.28
C MET A 465 1.30 23.58 -3.23
N TYR A 466 1.11 23.19 -4.49
CA TYR A 466 0.49 24.03 -5.49
C TYR A 466 -1.01 24.11 -5.26
N LEU A 467 -1.64 22.99 -4.88
CA LEU A 467 -3.02 22.98 -4.42
C LEU A 467 -3.23 23.92 -3.22
N ASP A 468 -2.33 23.87 -2.23
CA ASP A 468 -2.36 24.78 -1.08
C ASP A 468 -2.22 26.25 -1.49
N TYR A 469 -1.29 26.57 -2.39
CA TYR A 469 -1.18 27.91 -2.97
C TYR A 469 -2.47 28.37 -3.64
N LEU A 470 -3.08 27.55 -4.50
CA LEU A 470 -4.34 27.88 -5.17
C LEU A 470 -5.44 28.17 -4.15
N ILE A 471 -5.60 27.32 -3.14
CA ILE A 471 -6.63 27.52 -2.11
C ILE A 471 -6.43 28.85 -1.39
N ASN A 472 -5.19 29.18 -1.02
CA ASN A 472 -4.85 30.43 -0.37
C ASN A 472 -5.07 31.65 -1.27
N ALA A 473 -4.65 31.59 -2.52
CA ALA A 473 -4.81 32.66 -3.51
C ALA A 473 -6.29 32.96 -3.81
N TYR A 474 -7.16 31.96 -3.69
CA TYR A 474 -8.59 32.06 -4.00
C TYR A 474 -9.47 32.01 -2.73
N GLY A 475 -9.07 32.75 -1.70
CA GLY A 475 -9.90 33.05 -0.53
C GLY A 475 -9.73 32.10 0.65
N ASN A 476 -8.68 31.29 0.67
CA ASN A 476 -8.34 30.34 1.72
C ASN A 476 -9.54 29.47 2.15
N ASN A 477 -10.24 28.90 1.16
CA ASN A 477 -11.45 28.14 1.37
C ASN A 477 -11.25 26.66 1.02
N PRO A 478 -11.09 25.77 2.03
CA PRO A 478 -10.94 24.32 1.82
C PRO A 478 -12.06 23.68 0.99
N LYS A 479 -13.26 24.30 0.89
CA LYS A 479 -14.35 23.83 0.03
C LYS A 479 -14.04 23.88 -1.46
N ILE A 480 -12.96 24.55 -1.87
CA ILE A 480 -12.45 24.45 -3.25
C ILE A 480 -12.17 22.99 -3.59
N VAL A 481 -11.49 22.25 -2.70
CA VAL A 481 -11.14 20.84 -2.94
C VAL A 481 -12.39 19.99 -3.08
N GLY A 482 -13.40 20.18 -2.22
CA GLY A 482 -14.67 19.46 -2.33
C GLY A 482 -15.40 19.74 -3.64
N ARG A 483 -15.41 20.99 -4.11
CA ARG A 483 -16.00 21.34 -5.42
C ARG A 483 -15.27 20.67 -6.59
N ILE A 484 -13.95 20.53 -6.52
CA ILE A 484 -13.17 19.82 -7.55
C ILE A 484 -13.64 18.36 -7.64
N TRP A 485 -13.75 17.68 -6.50
CA TRP A 485 -14.22 16.29 -6.45
C TRP A 485 -15.68 16.11 -6.90
N GLU A 486 -16.58 17.04 -6.54
CA GLU A 486 -17.95 17.02 -7.08
C GLU A 486 -17.99 17.21 -8.60
N ASN A 487 -17.15 18.08 -9.16
CA ASN A 487 -17.06 18.24 -10.62
C ASN A 487 -16.54 16.95 -11.29
N ILE A 488 -15.50 16.32 -10.73
CA ILE A 488 -14.97 15.02 -11.21
C ILE A 488 -16.05 13.94 -11.19
N LYS A 489 -16.80 13.83 -10.09
CA LYS A 489 -17.94 12.91 -9.97
C LYS A 489 -18.98 13.12 -11.07
N ASN A 490 -19.17 14.36 -11.50
CA ASN A 490 -20.09 14.74 -12.59
C ASN A 490 -19.47 14.62 -13.99
N GLY A 491 -18.26 14.05 -14.12
CA GLY A 491 -17.61 13.73 -15.40
C GLY A 491 -16.67 14.80 -15.94
N ASP A 492 -16.38 15.87 -15.18
CA ASP A 492 -15.38 16.86 -15.60
C ASP A 492 -13.95 16.31 -15.46
N SER A 493 -13.07 16.63 -16.43
CA SER A 493 -11.63 16.39 -16.29
C SER A 493 -11.05 17.20 -15.12
N ILE A 494 -9.98 16.72 -14.48
CA ILE A 494 -9.35 17.40 -13.34
C ILE A 494 -9.07 18.89 -13.60
N PHE A 495 -8.55 19.24 -14.77
CA PHE A 495 -8.23 20.64 -15.10
C PHE A 495 -9.48 21.52 -15.26
N ASN A 496 -10.56 20.98 -15.82
CA ASN A 496 -11.85 21.67 -15.89
C ASN A 496 -12.50 21.80 -14.50
N SER A 497 -12.35 20.77 -13.66
CA SER A 497 -12.82 20.76 -12.28
C SER A 497 -12.14 21.83 -11.43
N ILE A 498 -10.81 21.98 -11.54
CA ILE A 498 -10.04 23.06 -10.89
C ILE A 498 -10.53 24.43 -11.38
N LYS A 499 -10.64 24.62 -12.70
CA LYS A 499 -11.11 25.86 -13.32
C LYS A 499 -12.48 26.29 -12.77
N LYS A 500 -13.44 25.37 -12.76
CA LYS A 500 -14.80 25.59 -12.25
C LYS A 500 -14.81 25.88 -10.75
N ALA A 501 -14.05 25.11 -9.95
CA ALA A 501 -14.03 25.26 -8.50
C ALA A 501 -13.42 26.58 -8.02
N LEU A 502 -12.44 27.10 -8.76
CA LEU A 502 -11.79 28.40 -8.53
C LEU A 502 -12.56 29.58 -9.14
N ASN A 503 -13.52 29.30 -10.04
CA ASN A 503 -14.26 30.32 -10.81
C ASN A 503 -13.34 31.27 -11.59
N VAL A 504 -12.41 30.70 -12.37
CA VAL A 504 -11.44 31.46 -13.19
C VAL A 504 -11.38 30.97 -14.63
N THR A 505 -10.89 31.83 -15.53
CA THR A 505 -10.71 31.46 -16.95
C THR A 505 -9.41 30.68 -17.18
N PHE A 506 -8.32 31.10 -16.52
CA PHE A 506 -6.98 30.51 -16.65
C PHE A 506 -6.30 30.46 -15.27
N TRP A 507 -6.29 29.29 -14.63
CA TRP A 507 -5.66 29.12 -13.30
C TRP A 507 -4.13 28.86 -13.41
N TYR A 508 -3.69 28.26 -14.52
CA TYR A 508 -2.28 27.98 -14.78
C TYR A 508 -1.42 29.24 -14.97
N LYS A 509 -2.01 30.38 -15.36
CA LYS A 509 -1.30 31.67 -15.49
C LYS A 509 -0.77 32.25 -14.17
N ASN A 510 -1.18 31.68 -13.03
CA ASN A 510 -0.60 32.01 -11.72
C ASN A 510 0.61 31.16 -11.36
N TRP A 511 1.16 30.38 -12.29
CA TRP A 511 2.35 29.57 -12.04
C TRP A 511 3.56 30.40 -11.61
N GLU A 512 3.88 31.50 -12.28
CA GLU A 512 5.00 32.37 -11.88
C GLU A 512 4.81 32.92 -10.45
N ASN A 513 3.59 33.35 -10.13
CA ASN A 513 3.23 33.81 -8.79
C ASN A 513 3.37 32.69 -7.75
N PHE A 514 3.02 31.46 -8.12
CA PHE A 514 3.24 30.28 -7.29
C PHE A 514 4.73 30.02 -7.06
N ILE A 515 5.58 30.02 -8.09
CA ILE A 515 7.02 29.79 -7.96
C ILE A 515 7.65 30.85 -7.03
N ASN A 516 7.31 32.12 -7.23
CA ASN A 516 7.77 33.22 -6.37
C ASN A 516 7.30 33.05 -4.91
N ASN A 517 6.04 32.67 -4.71
CA ASN A 517 5.47 32.42 -3.39
C ASN A 517 6.11 31.19 -2.73
N TYR A 518 6.33 30.11 -3.49
CA TYR A 518 6.90 28.86 -3.03
C TYR A 518 8.28 29.07 -2.40
N PHE A 519 9.21 29.71 -3.10
CA PHE A 519 10.55 29.93 -2.57
C PHE A 519 10.60 30.94 -1.43
N SER A 520 9.74 31.97 -1.47
CA SER A 520 9.71 32.99 -0.41
C SER A 520 9.06 32.51 0.90
N THR A 521 8.12 31.55 0.83
CA THR A 521 7.35 31.08 1.99
C THR A 521 7.48 29.58 2.26
N TYR A 522 6.95 28.72 1.38
CA TYR A 522 6.90 27.27 1.61
C TYR A 522 8.28 26.64 1.74
N TYR A 523 9.22 27.00 0.87
CA TYR A 523 10.57 26.45 0.88
C TYR A 523 11.28 26.76 2.20
N ASN A 524 11.36 28.05 2.55
CA ASN A 524 12.01 28.50 3.78
C ASN A 524 11.37 27.89 5.02
N LYS A 525 10.04 27.80 5.04
CA LYS A 525 9.27 27.27 6.15
C LYS A 525 9.43 25.76 6.33
N CYS A 526 9.33 24.98 5.26
CA CYS A 526 9.36 23.53 5.32
C CYS A 526 10.77 22.94 5.34
N TRP A 527 11.75 23.63 4.75
CA TRP A 527 13.13 23.15 4.67
C TRP A 527 14.10 23.88 5.58
N ASN A 528 13.75 24.99 6.23
CA ASN A 528 14.60 25.67 7.22
C ASN A 528 16.06 25.88 6.73
N ASN A 529 16.25 26.12 5.42
CA ASN A 529 17.54 26.18 4.71
C ASN A 529 18.44 24.93 4.77
N THR A 530 17.91 23.75 5.10
CA THR A 530 18.68 22.51 5.28
C THR A 530 18.99 21.75 3.98
N LYS A 531 18.07 21.73 2.99
CA LYS A 531 18.45 21.39 1.62
C LYS A 531 19.05 22.65 1.01
N GLY A 532 20.26 22.61 0.50
CA GLY A 532 20.90 23.84 0.00
C GLY A 532 20.43 24.20 -1.41
N TRP A 533 19.13 24.38 -1.60
CA TRP A 533 18.58 24.80 -2.89
C TRP A 533 18.64 26.31 -3.03
N ILE A 534 19.30 26.80 -4.08
CA ILE A 534 19.37 28.22 -4.40
C ILE A 534 18.60 28.45 -5.69
N LEU A 535 17.59 29.33 -5.63
CA LEU A 535 16.83 29.78 -6.78
C LEU A 535 17.56 30.94 -7.47
N HIS A 536 17.79 30.81 -8.77
CA HIS A 536 18.20 31.94 -9.62
C HIS A 536 17.17 32.13 -10.74
N LYS A 537 16.81 33.39 -11.02
CA LYS A 537 16.11 33.78 -12.25
C LYS A 537 17.13 34.45 -13.15
N ASP A 538 17.40 33.90 -14.32
CA ASP A 538 18.29 34.53 -15.29
C ASP A 538 17.56 35.59 -16.14
N VAL A 539 18.34 36.35 -16.91
CA VAL A 539 17.85 37.42 -17.81
C VAL A 539 16.99 36.92 -18.97
N THR A 540 16.85 35.60 -19.13
CA THR A 540 16.00 34.93 -20.13
C THR A 540 14.76 34.30 -19.52
N GLU A 541 14.40 34.70 -18.29
CA GLU A 541 13.27 34.17 -17.52
C GLU A 541 13.36 32.67 -17.23
N ARG A 542 14.57 32.10 -17.29
CA ARG A 542 14.79 30.72 -16.83
C ARG A 542 15.04 30.73 -15.34
N TRP A 543 14.40 29.79 -14.67
CA TRP A 543 14.61 29.53 -13.27
C TRP A 543 15.56 28.35 -13.13
N THR A 544 16.56 28.48 -12.26
CA THR A 544 17.43 27.38 -11.88
C THR A 544 17.34 27.09 -10.39
N ILE A 545 17.23 25.82 -10.03
CA ILE A 545 17.42 25.34 -8.66
C ILE A 545 18.75 24.60 -8.61
N ASN A 546 19.67 25.07 -7.78
CA ASN A 546 20.92 24.36 -7.51
C ASN A 546 20.76 23.48 -6.27
N ASP A 547 20.69 22.16 -6.41
CA ASP A 547 20.74 21.21 -5.30
C ASP A 547 22.19 20.99 -4.85
N THR A 548 22.64 21.76 -3.86
CA THR A 548 24.03 21.70 -3.39
C THR A 548 24.39 20.42 -2.64
N GLU A 549 23.42 19.56 -2.28
CA GLU A 549 23.71 18.25 -1.67
C GLU A 549 23.96 17.16 -2.72
N LYS A 550 23.33 17.29 -3.89
CA LYS A 550 23.44 16.31 -4.98
C LYS A 550 24.31 16.77 -6.15
N ASP A 551 24.80 18.01 -6.12
CA ASP A 551 25.55 18.66 -7.20
C ASP A 551 24.77 18.65 -8.53
N PHE A 552 23.45 18.89 -8.45
CA PHE A 552 22.54 18.95 -9.60
C PHE A 552 21.95 20.34 -9.76
N GLN A 553 21.96 20.84 -11.00
CA GLN A 553 21.25 22.05 -11.39
C GLN A 553 20.00 21.67 -12.18
N TYR A 554 18.86 22.18 -11.76
CA TYR A 554 17.60 21.99 -12.43
C TYR A 554 17.21 23.28 -13.15
N GLU A 555 16.97 23.21 -14.46
CA GLU A 555 16.50 24.34 -15.27
C GLU A 555 15.02 24.16 -15.63
N PHE A 556 14.23 25.23 -15.50
CA PHE A 556 12.86 25.25 -15.99
C PHE A 556 12.54 26.56 -16.74
N LYS A 557 11.77 26.42 -17.83
CA LYS A 557 11.32 27.50 -18.72
C LYS A 557 9.84 27.78 -18.48
N ASP A 558 9.43 29.03 -18.60
CA ASP A 558 8.02 29.45 -18.43
C ASP A 558 7.04 28.72 -19.38
N ASN A 559 7.53 28.29 -20.54
CA ASN A 559 6.72 27.71 -21.61
C ASN A 559 6.46 26.20 -21.45
N TYR A 560 7.01 25.54 -20.42
CA TYR A 560 6.83 24.08 -20.24
C TYR A 560 5.43 23.70 -19.71
N TYR A 561 4.60 24.70 -19.38
CA TYR A 561 3.34 24.55 -18.66
C TYR A 561 2.12 25.19 -19.35
N GLU A 562 2.31 25.84 -20.51
CA GLU A 562 1.23 26.15 -21.47
C GLU A 562 0.97 24.94 -22.38
#